data_AF-A0A933LUT3-F1
#
_entry.id   AF-A0A933LUT3-F1
#
_cell.length_a   1.000
_cell.length_b   1.000
_cell.length_c   1.000
_cell.angle_alpha   90.00
_cell.angle_beta   90.00
_cell.angle_gamma   90.00
#
_symmetry.space_group_name_H-M   'P 1'
#
loop_
_entity.id
_entity.type
_entity.pdbx_description
1 polymer ?
#
loop_
_entity_poly.entity_id
_entity_poly.type
_entity_poly.pdbx_seq_one_letter_code
_entity_poly.pdbx_strand_id
1 'polypeptide(L)'
;MAKAYVTLTGEKIDLSGLTAEEKVFLGQAVKAYEASEAYPNFVNRVNAPGSPALQAGQWVTPRVAASPLYRVCQDLEDRLGIGQGFLAVGENSSTERPTSIDAATEPDIVSCEDAAQRIGVTAEAIRKAIREERLPARQMGRTYLLERKAVDAYAARSGREVIIASGANGQGARRTVVKAAKRRRMAHGTR
;
A
#
# COMPACT_ATOMS: atom_id res chain seq x y z
N MET A 1 5.30 22.99 24.33
CA MET A 1 5.65 21.75 23.62
C MET A 1 7.03 21.87 23.02
N ALA A 2 7.78 20.77 22.98
CA ALA A 2 9.09 20.73 22.31
C ALA A 2 8.95 21.03 20.81
N LYS A 3 9.99 21.64 20.22
CA LYS A 3 10.02 21.94 18.77
C LYS A 3 10.27 20.70 17.91
N ALA A 4 10.82 19.64 18.50
CA ALA A 4 11.11 18.39 17.82
C ALA A 4 10.79 17.20 18.73
N TYR A 5 10.54 16.06 18.10
CA TYR A 5 10.30 14.76 18.74
C TYR A 5 11.37 13.76 18.31
N VAL A 6 11.74 12.82 19.19
CA VAL A 6 12.70 11.75 18.88
C VAL A 6 11.99 10.41 18.96
N THR A 7 11.97 9.68 17.84
CA THR A 7 11.34 8.36 17.75
C THR A 7 12.12 7.29 18.51
N LEU A 8 11.51 6.12 18.70
CA LEU A 8 12.15 4.93 19.27
C LEU A 8 13.38 4.51 18.46
N THR A 9 13.37 4.77 17.14
CA THR A 9 14.49 4.52 16.22
C THR A 9 15.55 5.62 16.22
N GLY A 10 15.37 6.70 16.99
CA GLY A 10 16.29 7.82 17.08
C GLY A 10 16.13 8.89 16.00
N GLU A 11 15.11 8.79 15.15
CA GLU A 11 14.78 9.81 14.16
C GLU A 11 14.25 11.07 14.82
N LYS A 12 14.64 12.24 14.31
CA LYS A 12 14.13 13.53 14.74
C LYS A 12 13.01 14.01 13.82
N ILE A 13 11.83 14.23 14.39
CA ILE A 13 10.67 14.79 13.69
C ILE A 13 10.50 16.26 14.11
N ASP A 14 10.50 17.17 13.15
CA ASP A 14 10.18 18.58 13.39
C ASP A 14 8.67 18.77 13.59
N LEU A 15 8.30 19.43 14.69
CA LEU A 15 6.92 19.72 15.06
C LEU A 15 6.55 21.20 14.87
N SER A 16 7.49 22.02 14.39
CA SER A 16 7.28 23.46 14.21
C SER A 16 6.09 23.77 13.30
N GLY A 17 5.88 22.94 12.28
CA GLY A 17 4.82 23.07 11.27
C GLY A 17 3.43 22.61 11.71
N LEU A 18 3.26 22.08 12.93
CA LEU A 18 1.93 21.65 13.40
C LEU A 18 1.00 22.84 13.64
N THR A 19 -0.25 22.70 13.19
CA THR A 19 -1.36 23.62 13.46
C THR A 19 -1.73 23.62 14.94
N ALA A 20 -2.56 24.59 15.36
CA ALA A 20 -3.03 24.65 16.74
C ALA A 20 -3.87 23.42 17.13
N GLU A 21 -4.73 22.95 16.21
CA GLU A 21 -5.55 21.75 16.41
C GLU A 21 -4.70 20.49 16.55
N GLU A 22 -3.72 20.30 15.66
CA GLU A 22 -2.80 19.16 15.72
C GLU A 22 -1.97 19.16 17.01
N LYS A 23 -1.56 20.34 17.50
CA LYS A 23 -0.86 20.48 18.79
C LYS A 23 -1.74 20.09 19.97
N VAL A 24 -3.01 20.48 19.96
CA VAL A 24 -3.98 20.08 21.00
C VAL A 24 -4.17 18.57 20.98
N PHE A 25 -4.40 17.99 19.80
CA PHE A 25 -4.57 16.55 19.63
C PHE A 25 -3.32 15.79 20.08
N LEU A 26 -2.13 16.21 19.66
CA LEU A 26 -0.87 15.61 20.08
C LEU A 26 -0.71 15.67 21.60
N GLY A 27 -1.10 16.77 22.24
CA GLY A 27 -1.08 16.89 23.70
C GLY A 27 -2.01 15.90 24.39
N GLN A 28 -3.17 15.60 23.79
CA GLN A 28 -4.08 14.57 24.29
C GLN A 28 -3.50 13.16 24.11
N ALA A 29 -2.90 12.88 22.95
CA ALA A 29 -2.24 11.61 22.67
C ALA A 29 -1.07 11.36 23.65
N VAL A 30 -0.21 12.36 23.87
CA VAL A 30 0.90 12.25 24.84
C VAL A 30 0.36 11.97 26.24
N LYS A 31 -0.69 12.65 26.70
CA LYS A 31 -1.31 12.38 28.00
C LYS A 31 -1.86 10.96 28.11
N ALA A 32 -2.51 10.45 27.06
CA ALA A 32 -3.02 9.09 27.04
C ALA A 32 -1.90 8.04 27.09
N TYR A 33 -0.79 8.30 26.38
CA TYR A 33 0.42 7.49 26.43
C TYR A 33 1.05 7.50 27.84
N GLU A 34 1.24 8.68 28.45
CA GLU A 34 1.79 8.83 29.79
C GLU A 34 0.91 8.14 30.86
N ALA A 35 -0.41 8.15 30.66
CA ALA A 35 -1.36 7.43 31.49
C ALA A 35 -1.37 5.91 31.25
N SER A 36 -0.54 5.40 30.33
CA SER A 36 -0.52 3.99 29.93
C SER A 36 -1.90 3.47 29.51
N GLU A 37 -2.64 4.26 28.72
CA GLU A 37 -3.92 3.83 28.13
C GLU A 37 -3.77 2.45 27.47
N ALA A 38 -4.79 1.60 27.55
CA ALA A 38 -4.75 0.29 26.92
C ALA A 38 -4.49 0.43 25.40
N TYR A 39 -3.53 -0.32 24.87
CA TYR A 39 -3.06 -0.18 23.49
C TYR A 39 -4.19 -0.15 22.44
N PRO A 40 -5.20 -1.06 22.47
CA PRO A 40 -6.31 -0.99 21.51
C PRO A 40 -7.12 0.31 21.57
N ASN A 41 -7.27 0.91 22.75
CA ASN A 41 -7.99 2.17 22.91
C ASN A 41 -7.19 3.33 22.31
N PHE A 42 -5.87 3.31 22.51
CA PHE A 42 -4.97 4.32 21.95
C PHE A 42 -4.96 4.26 20.42
N VAL A 43 -4.83 3.06 19.83
CA VAL A 43 -4.87 2.85 18.38
C VAL A 43 -6.19 3.36 17.80
N ASN A 44 -7.32 3.04 18.44
CA ASN A 44 -8.64 3.51 18.00
C ASN A 44 -8.76 5.04 18.07
N ARG A 45 -8.17 5.68 19.07
CA ARG A 45 -8.19 7.15 19.21
C ARG A 45 -7.43 7.83 18.07
N VAL A 46 -6.24 7.34 17.75
CA VAL A 46 -5.38 7.93 16.70
C VAL A 46 -5.95 7.65 15.31
N ASN A 47 -6.43 6.42 15.08
CA ASN A 47 -6.87 5.96 13.76
C ASN A 47 -8.40 6.08 13.56
N ALA A 48 -9.10 6.78 14.45
CA ALA A 48 -10.53 7.04 14.29
C ALA A 48 -10.80 7.87 13.02
N PRO A 49 -11.85 7.56 12.26
CA PRO A 49 -12.34 8.44 11.21
C PRO A 49 -12.55 9.86 11.73
N GLY A 50 -12.02 10.85 11.01
CA GLY A 50 -12.12 12.25 11.42
C GLY A 50 -11.04 12.69 12.43
N SER A 51 -10.11 11.81 12.83
CA SER A 51 -9.02 12.22 13.72
C SER A 51 -8.11 13.26 13.03
N PRO A 52 -7.55 14.21 13.79
CA PRO A 52 -6.52 15.12 13.27
C PRO A 52 -5.28 14.38 12.72
N ALA A 53 -4.92 13.22 13.29
CA ALA A 53 -3.84 12.39 12.79
C ALA A 53 -4.10 11.84 11.38
N LEU A 54 -5.37 11.57 11.04
CA LEU A 54 -5.77 11.18 9.69
C LEU A 54 -6.15 12.36 8.79
N GLN A 55 -5.85 13.60 9.22
CA GLN A 55 -6.26 14.84 8.51
C GLN A 55 -7.77 14.87 8.23
N ALA A 56 -8.57 14.42 9.20
CA ALA A 56 -10.01 14.23 9.12
C ALA A 56 -10.50 13.21 8.07
N GLY A 57 -9.59 12.41 7.50
CA GLY A 57 -9.91 11.31 6.59
C GLY A 57 -10.37 10.02 7.30
N GLN A 58 -10.57 8.97 6.50
CA GLN A 58 -10.86 7.61 6.98
C GLN A 58 -9.69 6.63 6.81
N TRP A 59 -8.68 7.00 6.02
CA TRP A 59 -7.61 6.09 5.61
C TRP A 59 -6.25 6.76 5.77
N VAL A 60 -5.25 5.94 6.10
CA VAL A 60 -3.85 6.34 6.06
C VAL A 60 -3.41 6.39 4.59
N THR A 61 -3.35 7.59 4.02
CA THR A 61 -2.80 7.83 2.68
C THR A 61 -1.28 8.04 2.77
N PRO A 62 -0.52 7.96 1.66
CA PRO A 62 0.91 8.29 1.68
C PRO A 62 1.21 9.69 2.24
N ARG A 63 0.31 10.65 2.01
CA ARG A 63 0.39 12.01 2.56
C ARG A 63 0.22 12.02 4.08
N VAL A 64 -0.74 11.26 4.59
CA VAL A 64 -0.99 11.12 6.03
C VAL A 64 0.19 10.41 6.70
N ALA A 65 0.65 9.30 6.13
CA ALA A 65 1.79 8.53 6.63
C ALA A 65 3.08 9.37 6.72
N ALA A 66 3.28 10.30 5.78
CA ALA A 66 4.42 11.23 5.80
C ALA A 66 4.23 12.41 6.77
N SER A 67 3.05 12.62 7.34
CA SER A 67 2.77 13.80 8.17
C SER A 67 3.44 13.72 9.54
N PRO A 68 4.01 14.83 10.07
CA PRO A 68 4.67 14.82 11.37
C PRO A 68 3.78 14.33 12.51
N LEU A 69 2.51 14.75 12.53
CA LEU A 69 1.57 14.35 13.59
C LEU A 69 1.35 12.84 13.59
N TYR A 70 1.05 12.26 12.44
CA TYR A 70 0.77 10.83 12.31
C TYR A 70 2.00 10.01 12.73
N ARG A 71 3.20 10.40 12.28
CA ARG A 71 4.45 9.71 12.61
C ARG A 71 4.77 9.71 14.10
N VAL A 72 4.49 10.81 14.80
CA VAL A 72 4.64 10.85 16.26
C VAL A 72 3.62 9.95 16.95
N CYS A 73 2.35 9.98 16.51
CA CYS A 73 1.32 9.11 17.09
C CYS A 73 1.65 7.63 16.88
N GLN A 74 2.15 7.27 15.70
CA GLN A 74 2.59 5.92 15.37
C GLN A 74 3.77 5.46 16.26
N ASP A 75 4.73 6.35 16.54
CA ASP A 75 5.82 6.03 17.47
C ASP A 75 5.34 5.83 18.91
N LEU A 76 4.36 6.63 19.35
CA LEU A 76 3.73 6.45 20.67
C LEU A 76 2.93 5.14 20.74
N GLU A 77 2.19 4.79 19.68
CA GLU A 77 1.51 3.50 19.53
C GLU A 77 2.48 2.33 19.65
N ASP A 78 3.59 2.38 18.92
CA ASP A 78 4.63 1.36 18.95
C ASP A 78 5.19 1.18 20.35
N ARG A 79 5.60 2.27 21.00
CA ARG A 79 6.14 2.23 22.37
C ARG A 79 5.15 1.62 23.35
N LEU A 80 3.88 2.01 23.26
CA LEU A 80 2.82 1.53 24.13
C LEU A 80 2.52 0.05 23.88
N GLY A 81 2.41 -0.34 22.60
CA GLY A 81 2.16 -1.72 22.20
C GLY A 81 3.31 -2.66 22.56
N ILE A 82 4.56 -2.23 22.39
CA ILE A 82 5.75 -2.97 22.84
C ILE A 82 5.73 -3.08 24.37
N GLY A 83 5.49 -1.98 25.08
CA GLY A 83 5.45 -1.96 26.55
C GLY A 83 4.36 -2.85 27.15
N GLN A 84 3.23 -3.04 26.44
CA GLN A 84 2.11 -3.88 26.86
C GLN A 84 2.14 -5.30 26.24
N GLY A 85 3.13 -5.61 25.39
CA GLY A 85 3.31 -6.93 24.78
C GLY A 85 2.40 -7.22 23.58
N PHE A 86 1.75 -6.22 22.99
CA PHE A 86 0.98 -6.35 21.74
C PHE A 86 1.85 -6.34 20.49
N LEU A 87 3.00 -5.68 20.55
CA LEU A 87 3.92 -5.50 19.42
C LEU A 87 5.31 -5.98 19.81
N ALA A 88 6.11 -6.35 18.80
CA ALA A 88 7.52 -6.62 18.95
C ALA A 88 8.35 -5.56 18.21
N VAL A 89 9.50 -5.20 18.74
CA VAL A 89 10.43 -4.29 18.04
C VAL A 89 10.87 -4.95 16.74
N GLY A 90 10.69 -4.25 15.62
CA GLY A 90 11.07 -4.75 14.30
C GLY A 90 10.10 -5.75 13.67
N GLU A 91 9.04 -6.17 14.37
CA GLU A 91 8.01 -7.09 13.83
C GLU A 91 6.62 -6.54 14.14
N ASN A 92 5.80 -6.30 13.11
CA ASN A 92 4.47 -5.71 13.23
C ASN A 92 4.44 -4.33 13.90
N SER A 93 5.59 -3.64 14.02
CA SER A 93 5.72 -2.26 14.51
C SER A 93 6.25 -1.34 13.41
N SER A 94 6.07 -0.03 13.54
CA SER A 94 6.62 0.94 12.58
C SER A 94 8.15 0.99 12.57
N THR A 95 8.79 0.35 13.56
CA THR A 95 10.24 0.14 13.61
C THR A 95 10.74 -1.02 12.75
N GLU A 96 9.83 -1.82 12.18
CA GLU A 96 10.16 -2.82 11.17
C GLU A 96 10.92 -2.13 10.04
N ARG A 97 12.25 -2.35 10.01
CA ARG A 97 13.03 -1.96 8.85
C ARG A 97 12.50 -2.80 7.71
N PRO A 98 12.10 -2.22 6.57
CA PRO A 98 11.89 -3.02 5.38
C PRO A 98 13.22 -3.74 5.16
N THR A 99 13.23 -5.05 5.42
CA THR A 99 14.39 -5.91 5.24
C THR A 99 14.64 -5.95 3.75
N SER A 100 15.34 -4.92 3.24
CA SER A 100 15.71 -4.73 1.84
C SER A 100 14.81 -5.55 0.92
N ILE A 101 13.52 -5.18 0.86
CA ILE A 101 12.72 -5.61 -0.27
C ILE A 101 13.40 -4.83 -1.39
N ASP A 102 14.24 -5.52 -2.17
CA ASP A 102 14.73 -4.99 -3.42
C ASP A 102 13.51 -4.31 -4.06
N ALA A 103 13.58 -3.02 -4.35
CA ALA A 103 12.48 -2.25 -4.94
C ALA A 103 11.97 -2.83 -6.29
N ALA A 104 12.53 -3.97 -6.73
CA ALA A 104 12.10 -4.83 -7.82
C ALA A 104 11.04 -5.89 -7.45
N THR A 105 10.69 -6.08 -6.17
CA THR A 105 9.76 -7.15 -5.74
C THR A 105 8.76 -6.71 -4.68
N GLU A 106 8.15 -5.53 -4.82
CA GLU A 106 6.75 -5.45 -4.40
C GLU A 106 5.96 -6.33 -5.39
N PRO A 107 5.21 -7.35 -4.94
CA PRO A 107 4.26 -7.99 -5.83
C PRO A 107 3.26 -6.90 -6.19
N ASP A 108 3.34 -6.44 -7.43
CA ASP A 108 2.47 -5.40 -7.95
C ASP A 108 1.06 -5.98 -8.03
N ILE A 109 0.33 -5.89 -6.92
CA ILE A 109 -0.98 -6.50 -6.73
C ILE A 109 -2.05 -5.60 -7.35
N VAL A 110 -2.95 -6.21 -8.12
CA VAL A 110 -4.09 -5.55 -8.75
C VAL A 110 -5.40 -6.23 -8.37
N SER A 111 -6.48 -5.46 -8.35
CA SER A 111 -7.85 -5.97 -8.19
C SER A 111 -8.34 -6.70 -9.45
N CYS A 112 -9.46 -7.42 -9.37
CA CYS A 112 -10.10 -8.01 -10.55
C CYS A 112 -10.50 -6.95 -11.58
N GLU A 113 -10.96 -5.80 -11.11
CA GLU A 113 -11.43 -4.67 -11.91
C GLU A 113 -10.26 -4.02 -12.67
N ASP A 114 -9.15 -3.77 -11.99
CA ASP A 114 -7.93 -3.21 -12.61
C ASP A 114 -7.31 -4.20 -13.60
N ALA A 115 -7.26 -5.49 -13.25
CA ALA A 115 -6.79 -6.55 -14.14
C ALA A 115 -7.63 -6.63 -15.41
N ALA A 116 -8.96 -6.52 -15.27
CA ALA A 116 -9.91 -6.55 -16.38
C ALA A 116 -9.70 -5.36 -17.33
N GLN A 117 -9.56 -4.14 -16.79
CA GLN A 117 -9.29 -2.94 -17.56
C GLN A 117 -7.95 -3.04 -18.31
N ARG A 118 -6.92 -3.58 -17.66
CA ARG A 118 -5.57 -3.73 -18.22
C ARG A 118 -5.50 -4.67 -19.43
N ILE A 119 -6.27 -5.76 -19.42
CA ILE A 119 -6.24 -6.75 -20.52
C ILE A 119 -7.46 -6.65 -21.45
N GLY A 120 -8.32 -5.66 -21.25
CA GLY A 120 -9.48 -5.38 -22.08
C GLY A 120 -10.60 -6.42 -21.99
N VAL A 121 -10.87 -6.95 -20.79
CA VAL A 121 -11.96 -7.91 -20.54
C VAL A 121 -12.90 -7.42 -19.44
N THR A 122 -13.96 -8.17 -19.15
CA THR A 122 -14.85 -7.88 -18.01
C THR A 122 -14.27 -8.45 -16.71
N ALA A 123 -14.57 -7.81 -15.57
CA ALA A 123 -14.19 -8.32 -14.25
C ALA A 123 -14.74 -9.74 -14.00
N GLU A 124 -15.91 -10.06 -14.56
CA GLU A 124 -16.49 -11.40 -14.47
C GLU A 124 -15.68 -12.44 -15.25
N ALA A 125 -15.09 -12.07 -16.39
CA ALA A 125 -14.18 -12.97 -17.13
C ALA A 125 -12.89 -13.25 -16.34
N ILE A 126 -12.40 -12.27 -15.58
CA ILE A 126 -11.26 -12.46 -14.65
C ILE A 126 -11.65 -13.41 -13.52
N ARG A 127 -12.79 -13.18 -12.84
CA ARG A 127 -13.27 -14.07 -11.78
C ARG A 127 -13.53 -15.49 -12.26
N LYS A 128 -14.06 -15.64 -13.49
CA LYS A 128 -14.20 -16.94 -14.15
C LYS A 128 -12.85 -17.60 -14.38
N ALA A 129 -11.85 -16.87 -14.87
CA ALA A 129 -10.49 -17.40 -15.07
C ALA A 129 -9.80 -17.82 -13.75
N ILE A 130 -10.07 -17.11 -12.65
CA ILE A 130 -9.62 -17.50 -11.30
C ILE A 130 -10.31 -18.80 -10.87
N ARG A 131 -11.63 -18.90 -11.03
CA ARG A 131 -12.42 -20.10 -10.66
C ARG A 131 -12.02 -21.34 -11.46
N GLU A 132 -11.61 -21.15 -12.71
CA GLU A 132 -11.08 -22.20 -13.59
C GLU A 132 -9.58 -22.47 -13.39
N GLU A 133 -8.94 -21.87 -12.38
CA GLU A 133 -7.50 -22.00 -12.07
C GLU A 133 -6.55 -21.60 -13.20
N ARG A 134 -7.05 -20.82 -14.17
CA ARG A 134 -6.28 -20.34 -15.34
C ARG A 134 -5.46 -19.08 -15.03
N LEU A 135 -5.81 -18.41 -13.93
CA LEU A 135 -5.19 -17.18 -13.45
C LEU A 135 -5.02 -17.29 -11.93
N PRO A 136 -3.78 -17.34 -11.40
CA PRO A 136 -3.56 -17.42 -9.97
C PRO A 136 -3.99 -16.13 -9.28
N ALA A 137 -4.69 -16.27 -8.16
CA ALA A 137 -5.13 -15.17 -7.32
C ALA A 137 -5.14 -15.59 -5.85
N ARG A 138 -4.91 -14.63 -4.96
CA ARG A 138 -5.03 -14.80 -3.51
C ARG A 138 -6.34 -14.20 -3.05
N GLN A 139 -7.17 -14.97 -2.36
CA GLN A 139 -8.39 -14.44 -1.76
C GLN A 139 -8.06 -13.75 -0.42
N MET A 140 -8.47 -12.50 -0.27
CA MET A 140 -8.42 -11.75 0.98
C MET A 140 -9.84 -11.26 1.31
N GLY A 141 -10.51 -11.99 2.21
CA GLY A 141 -11.92 -11.76 2.54
C GLY A 141 -12.83 -11.98 1.32
N ARG A 142 -13.51 -10.91 0.89
CA ARG A 142 -14.43 -10.92 -0.27
C ARG A 142 -13.78 -10.54 -1.59
N THR A 143 -12.49 -10.20 -1.58
CA THR A 143 -11.77 -9.66 -2.74
C THR A 143 -10.67 -10.63 -3.18
N TYR A 144 -10.42 -10.69 -4.49
CA TYR A 144 -9.26 -11.40 -5.05
C TYR A 144 -8.15 -10.41 -5.36
N LEU A 145 -6.94 -10.77 -4.94
CA LEU A 145 -5.70 -10.07 -5.21
C LEU A 145 -4.92 -10.85 -6.27
N LEU A 146 -4.55 -10.17 -7.35
CA LEU A 146 -3.83 -10.78 -8.46
C LEU A 146 -2.46 -10.13 -8.60
N GLU A 147 -1.43 -10.92 -8.87
CA GLU A 147 -0.15 -10.35 -9.28
C GLU A 147 -0.24 -9.82 -10.71
N ARG A 148 0.20 -8.58 -10.94
CA ARG A 148 0.22 -7.95 -12.27
C ARG A 148 0.98 -8.80 -13.29
N LYS A 149 2.11 -9.40 -12.89
CA LYS A 149 2.89 -10.32 -13.74
C LYS A 149 2.07 -11.55 -14.18
N ALA A 150 1.24 -12.09 -13.30
CA ALA A 150 0.36 -13.21 -13.63
C ALA A 150 -0.76 -12.81 -14.60
N VAL A 151 -1.32 -11.60 -14.45
CA VAL A 151 -2.31 -11.02 -15.36
C VAL A 151 -1.72 -10.80 -16.75
N ASP A 152 -0.51 -10.23 -16.84
CA ASP A 152 0.18 -10.00 -18.12
C ASP A 152 0.55 -11.32 -18.80
N ALA A 153 1.02 -12.32 -18.04
CA ALA A 153 1.28 -13.65 -18.56
C ALA A 153 0.01 -14.35 -19.06
N TYR A 154 -1.12 -14.17 -18.37
CA TYR A 154 -2.42 -14.69 -18.80
C TYR A 154 -2.92 -14.03 -20.10
N ALA A 155 -2.74 -12.72 -20.24
CA ALA A 155 -3.05 -12.00 -21.48
C ALA A 155 -2.23 -12.55 -22.66
N ALA A 156 -0.92 -12.71 -22.46
CA ALA A 156 -0.01 -13.27 -23.46
C ALA A 156 -0.40 -14.70 -23.88
N ARG A 157 -0.76 -15.58 -22.93
CA ARG A 157 -1.24 -16.95 -23.22
C ARG A 157 -2.56 -16.98 -23.98
N SER A 158 -3.41 -15.97 -23.77
CA SER A 158 -4.73 -15.87 -24.40
C SER A 158 -4.68 -15.19 -25.78
N GLY A 159 -3.49 -14.80 -26.26
CA GLY A 159 -3.34 -14.01 -27.49
C GLY A 159 -3.91 -12.59 -27.38
N ARG A 160 -4.04 -12.05 -26.16
CA ARG A 160 -4.60 -10.72 -25.89
C ARG A 160 -3.47 -9.73 -25.62
N GLU A 161 -3.58 -8.54 -26.19
CA GLU A 161 -2.61 -7.46 -25.97
C GLU A 161 -2.89 -6.74 -24.64
N VAL A 162 -1.83 -6.47 -23.88
CA VAL A 162 -1.90 -5.70 -22.64
C VAL A 162 -1.98 -4.22 -22.99
N ILE A 163 -3.03 -3.54 -22.51
CA ILE A 163 -3.19 -2.11 -22.69
C ILE A 163 -2.35 -1.42 -21.60
N ILE A 164 -1.14 -0.97 -21.98
CA ILE A 164 -0.30 -0.17 -21.08
C ILE A 164 -0.82 1.27 -21.14
N ALA A 165 -1.58 1.67 -20.13
CA ALA A 165 -1.86 3.09 -19.91
C ALA A 165 -0.56 3.75 -19.41
N SER A 166 0.19 4.37 -20.33
CA SER A 166 1.26 5.29 -19.94
C SER A 166 0.60 6.51 -19.30
N GLY A 167 0.87 6.74 -18.02
CA GLY A 167 0.32 7.87 -17.28
C GLY A 167 0.78 9.20 -17.87
N ALA A 168 -0.17 10.03 -18.28
CA ALA A 168 -0.02 11.47 -18.29
C ALA A 168 -1.40 12.09 -18.09
N ASN A 169 -1.44 13.13 -17.26
CA ASN A 169 -2.55 14.00 -16.94
C ASN A 169 -3.68 14.08 -17.97
N GLY A 170 -4.90 14.13 -17.46
CA GLY A 170 -6.14 14.20 -18.24
C GLY A 170 -6.06 15.17 -19.41
N GLN A 171 -6.06 14.61 -20.61
CA GLN A 171 -6.71 15.09 -21.82
C GLN A 171 -6.41 14.10 -22.96
N GLY A 172 -7.46 13.43 -23.46
CA GLY A 172 -7.51 12.75 -24.76
C GLY A 172 -6.36 11.79 -25.09
N ALA A 173 -6.41 10.56 -24.58
CA ALA A 173 -5.45 9.51 -24.95
C ALA A 173 -5.57 9.13 -26.44
N ARG A 174 -4.62 9.57 -27.26
CA ARG A 174 -4.37 9.03 -28.60
C ARG A 174 -3.82 7.60 -28.48
N ARG A 175 -4.43 6.69 -29.24
CA ARG A 175 -4.05 5.27 -29.35
C ARG A 175 -2.74 5.13 -30.12
N THR A 176 -1.73 4.54 -29.52
CA THR A 176 -0.53 4.07 -30.24
C THR A 176 -0.43 2.55 -30.11
N VAL A 177 -0.47 1.89 -31.26
CA VAL A 177 -0.38 0.43 -31.41
C VAL A 177 1.09 0.08 -31.64
N VAL A 178 1.70 -0.68 -30.73
CA VAL A 178 3.05 -1.24 -30.95
C VAL A 178 2.89 -2.72 -31.27
N LYS A 179 3.02 -3.08 -32.55
CA LYS A 179 3.03 -4.47 -33.02
C LYS A 179 4.31 -5.17 -32.57
N ALA A 180 4.20 -6.24 -31.78
CA ALA A 180 5.31 -7.14 -31.51
C ALA A 180 5.56 -8.07 -32.72
N ALA A 181 6.81 -8.10 -33.20
CA ALA A 181 7.24 -8.85 -34.35
C ALA A 181 7.28 -10.38 -34.09
N LYS A 182 6.60 -11.14 -34.95
CA LYS A 182 6.54 -12.60 -34.96
C LYS A 182 7.88 -13.21 -35.42
N ARG A 183 8.71 -13.71 -34.51
CA ARG A 183 9.87 -14.54 -34.87
C ARG A 183 9.40 -15.96 -35.22
N ARG A 184 9.37 -16.29 -36.52
CA ARG A 184 9.28 -17.68 -37.02
C ARG A 184 10.63 -18.38 -36.77
N ARG A 185 10.63 -19.49 -36.02
CA ARG A 185 11.73 -20.45 -36.01
C ARG A 185 11.61 -21.32 -37.26
N MET A 186 12.56 -21.22 -38.18
CA MET A 186 12.75 -22.17 -39.28
C MET A 186 13.41 -23.43 -38.71
N ALA A 187 12.82 -24.59 -39.01
CA ALA A 187 13.47 -25.89 -38.83
C ALA A 187 14.49 -26.09 -39.97
N HIS A 188 15.72 -26.43 -39.63
CA HIS A 188 16.67 -27.06 -40.56
C HIS A 188 17.04 -28.41 -39.98
N GLY A 189 16.43 -29.45 -40.54
CA GLY A 189 16.95 -30.80 -40.47
C GLY A 189 17.99 -30.97 -41.58
N THR A 190 19.19 -31.33 -41.19
CA THR A 190 20.22 -31.87 -42.08
C THR A 190 20.39 -33.33 -41.73
N ARG A 191 20.10 -34.21 -42.69
CA ARG A 191 20.80 -35.47 -42.88
C ARG A 191 21.68 -35.30 -44.10
#